data_AF-A0A540VEZ0-F1
#
_entry.id   AF-A0A540VEZ0-F1
#
_cell.length_a   1.000
_cell.length_b   1.000
_cell.length_c   1.000
_cell.angle_alpha   90.00
_cell.angle_beta   90.00
_cell.angle_gamma   90.00
#
_symmetry.space_group_name_H-M   'P 1'
#
loop_
_entity.id
_entity.type
_entity.pdbx_description
1 polymer ?
#
loop_
_entity_poly.entity_id
_entity_poly.type
_entity_poly.pdbx_seq_one_letter_code
_entity_poly.pdbx_strand_id
1 'polypeptide(L)' 'MAEVKLRLQSGMSEQEVKQCVCPECGSEFEISFPSDGKAVAISCSKDPFHLSGMEVIDFPLPAWWRSRIDDAGWLTG' A
#
# COMPACT_ATOMS: atom_id res chain seq x y z
N MET A 1 -3.15 2.41 12.07
CA MET A 1 -3.70 2.88 10.77
C MET A 1 -3.11 4.22 10.30
N ALA A 2 -3.11 5.28 11.12
CA ALA A 2 -2.63 6.60 10.70
C ALA A 2 -1.16 6.62 10.27
N GLU A 3 -0.29 5.86 10.92
CA GLU A 3 1.16 5.88 10.66
C GLU A 3 1.55 5.24 9.31
N VAL A 4 0.98 4.09 8.96
CA VAL A 4 1.22 3.45 7.64
C VAL A 4 0.66 4.32 6.51
N LYS A 5 -0.52 4.93 6.71
CA LYS A 5 -1.11 5.89 5.77
C LYS A 5 -0.22 7.12 5.56
N LEU A 6 0.24 7.75 6.65
CA LEU A 6 1.14 8.91 6.61
C LEU A 6 2.46 8.59 5.89
N ARG A 7 3.01 7.39 6.12
CA ARG A 7 4.26 6.95 5.50
C ARG A 7 4.12 6.66 4.01
N LEU A 8 2.99 6.12 3.57
CA LEU A 8 2.70 5.93 2.15
C LEU A 8 2.60 7.29 1.44
N GLN A 9 1.95 8.26 2.06
CA GLN A 9 1.82 9.63 1.54
C GLN A 9 3.15 10.40 1.55
N SER A 10 4.07 10.09 2.47
CA SER A 10 5.38 10.75 2.56
C SER A 10 6.42 10.26 1.55
N GLY A 11 6.06 9.32 0.66
CA GLY A 11 6.96 8.83 -0.40
C GLY A 11 7.87 7.68 0.03
N MET A 12 7.38 6.74 0.83
CA MET A 12 8.10 5.49 1.12
C MET A 12 8.60 4.78 -0.16
N SER A 13 9.76 4.14 -0.03
CA SER A 13 10.32 3.22 -1.01
C SER A 13 9.59 1.86 -1.01
N GLU A 14 9.72 1.10 -2.09
CA GLU A 14 9.12 -0.25 -2.21
C GLU A 14 9.55 -1.18 -1.07
N GLN A 15 10.79 -1.04 -0.62
CA GLN A 15 11.36 -1.88 0.42
C GLN A 15 10.79 -1.55 1.81
N GLU A 16 10.60 -0.27 2.12
CA GLU A 16 9.96 0.16 3.38
C GLU A 16 8.52 -0.32 3.47
N VAL A 17 7.81 -0.28 2.34
CA VAL A 17 6.45 -0.80 2.23
C VAL A 17 6.40 -2.30 2.48
N LYS A 18 7.33 -3.08 1.91
CA LYS A 18 7.41 -4.53 2.15
C LYS A 18 7.74 -4.90 3.58
N GLN A 19 8.47 -4.04 4.30
CA GLN A 19 8.79 -4.25 5.71
C GLN A 19 7.65 -3.87 6.66
N CYS A 20 6.58 -3.26 6.14
CA CYS A 20 5.44 -2.88 6.96
C CYS A 20 4.60 -4.13 7.27
N VAL A 21 4.27 -4.29 8.55
CA VAL A 21 3.43 -5.38 9.05
C VAL A 21 2.20 -4.83 9.76
N CYS A 22 1.13 -5.62 9.76
CA CYS A 22 -0.10 -5.36 10.46
C CYS A 22 0.16 -5.23 11.97
N PRO A 23 -0.19 -4.11 12.60
CA PRO A 23 0.06 -3.92 14.03
C PRO A 23 -0.77 -4.83 14.92
N GLU A 24 -1.91 -5.34 14.44
CA GLU A 24 -2.81 -6.22 15.20
C GLU A 24 -2.31 -7.68 15.20
N CYS A 25 -1.82 -8.18 14.07
CA CYS A 25 -1.52 -9.60 13.90
C CYS A 25 -0.10 -9.92 13.41
N GLY A 26 0.72 -8.90 13.15
CA GLY A 26 2.10 -9.03 12.66
C GLY A 26 2.22 -9.58 11.24
N SER A 27 1.09 -9.78 10.54
CA SER A 27 1.08 -10.27 9.16
C SER A 27 1.44 -9.17 8.17
N GLU A 28 1.91 -9.56 7.00
CA GLU A 28 2.30 -8.66 5.92
C GLU A 28 1.10 -7.84 5.42
N PHE A 29 1.38 -6.73 4.74
CA PHE A 29 0.35 -5.98 4.03
C PHE A 29 0.25 -6.43 2.57
N GLU A 30 -0.97 -6.40 2.07
CA GLU A 30 -1.29 -6.47 0.65
C GLU A 30 -1.59 -5.06 0.17
N ILE A 31 -0.93 -4.66 -0.91
CA ILE A 31 -1.17 -3.38 -1.56
C ILE A 31 -1.61 -3.63 -2.98
N SER A 32 -2.74 -3.04 -3.34
CA SER A 32 -3.29 -3.06 -4.70
C SER A 32 -3.25 -1.67 -5.31
N PHE A 33 -2.87 -1.67 -6.58
CA PHE A 33 -2.84 -0.48 -7.43
C PHE A 33 -3.92 -0.65 -8.49
N PRO A 34 -5.12 -0.05 -8.32
CA PRO A 34 -6.12 -0.03 -9.36
C PRO A 34 -5.56 0.59 -10.65
N SER A 35 -6.01 0.05 -11.78
CA SER A 35 -5.54 0.40 -13.12
C SER A 35 -5.87 1.83 -13.55
N ASP A 36 -6.72 2.53 -12.80
CA ASP A 36 -6.97 3.96 -13.00
C ASP A 36 -5.79 4.83 -12.52
N GLY A 37 -4.88 4.27 -11.71
CA GLY A 37 -3.73 4.96 -11.13
C GLY A 37 -4.12 6.10 -10.18
N LYS A 38 -5.39 6.16 -9.76
CA LYS A 38 -5.96 7.25 -8.96
C LYS A 38 -6.07 6.91 -7.49
N ALA A 39 -5.98 5.64 -7.14
CA ALA A 39 -6.05 5.20 -5.76
C ALA A 39 -5.02 4.11 -5.48
N VAL A 40 -4.73 3.92 -4.20
CA VAL A 40 -4.02 2.76 -3.68
C VAL A 40 -4.88 2.17 -2.58
N ALA A 41 -5.02 0.85 -2.58
CA ALA A 41 -5.64 0.16 -1.45
C ALA A 41 -4.58 -0.63 -0.70
N ILE A 42 -4.65 -0.58 0.63
CA ILE A 42 -3.84 -1.37 1.54
C ILE A 42 -4.75 -2.21 2.42
N SER A 43 -4.43 -3.49 2.58
CA SER A 43 -5.11 -4.40 3.50
C SER A 43 -4.10 -5.28 4.23
N CYS A 44 -4.45 -5.77 5.41
CA CYS A 44 -3.72 -6.88 6.01
C CYS A 44 -3.95 -8.16 5.20
N SER A 45 -2.89 -8.92 4.92
CA SER A 45 -2.94 -10.15 4.12
C SER A 45 -3.73 -11.28 4.79
N LYS A 46 -3.85 -11.25 6.12
CA LYS A 46 -4.51 -12.30 6.90
C LYS A 46 -5.97 -11.99 7.21
N ASP A 47 -6.26 -10.76 7.59
CA ASP A 47 -7.62 -10.32 7.91
C ASP A 47 -7.78 -8.82 7.55
N PRO A 48 -8.56 -8.49 6.51
CA PRO A 48 -8.77 -7.11 6.09
C PRO A 48 -9.52 -6.25 7.13
N PHE A 49 -10.13 -6.86 8.15
CA PHE A 49 -10.74 -6.13 9.27
C PHE A 49 -9.71 -5.60 10.27
N HIS A 50 -8.52 -6.20 10.37
CA HIS A 50 -7.43 -5.64 11.18
C HIS A 50 -6.96 -4.30 10.62
N LEU A 51 -6.87 -4.23 9.29
CA LEU A 51 -6.48 -3.03 8.58
C LEU A 51 -6.94 -3.11 7.13
N SER A 52 -7.76 -2.15 6.72
CA SER A 52 -8.05 -1.88 5.31
C SER A 52 -8.23 -0.38 5.10
N GLY A 53 -7.73 0.12 3.98
CA GLY A 53 -7.86 1.53 3.62
C GLY A 53 -7.62 1.73 2.13
N MET A 54 -8.38 2.67 1.56
CA MET A 54 -8.16 3.17 0.21
C MET A 54 -7.81 4.65 0.32
N GLU A 55 -6.76 5.06 -0.38
CA GLU A 55 -6.34 6.45 -0.45
C GLU A 55 -6.37 6.89 -1.90
N VAL A 56 -7.09 8.00 -2.15
CA VAL A 56 -7.09 8.68 -3.43
C VAL A 56 -5.80 9.47 -3.53
N ILE A 57 -5.07 9.27 -4.61
CA ILE A 57 -3.78 9.88 -4.85
C ILE A 57 -3.98 11.13 -5.69
N ASP A 58 -3.83 12.30 -5.07
CA ASP A 58 -3.85 13.61 -5.76
C ASP A 58 -2.44 14.23 -5.91
N PHE A 59 -1.39 13.51 -5.49
CA PHE A 59 0.00 13.99 -5.46
C PHE A 59 0.93 13.15 -6.35
N PRO A 60 2.07 13.69 -6.82
CA PRO A 60 3.00 12.93 -7.66
C PRO A 60 3.45 11.65 -6.95
N LEU A 61 3.03 10.53 -7.53
CA LEU A 61 3.40 9.20 -7.06
C LEU A 61 4.92 8.99 -7.10
N PRO A 62 5.50 8.25 -6.13
CA PRO A 62 6.85 7.76 -6.27
C PRO A 62 6.97 6.95 -7.57
N ALA A 63 8.08 7.11 -8.30
CA ALA A 63 8.22 6.52 -9.63
C ALA A 63 8.03 4.99 -9.67
N TRP A 64 8.40 4.30 -8.59
CA TRP A 64 8.26 2.85 -8.45
C TRP A 64 6.81 2.37 -8.32
N TRP A 65 5.86 3.26 -7.99
CA TRP A 65 4.43 2.93 -7.92
C TRP A 65 3.85 2.76 -9.31
N ARG A 66 4.27 3.61 -10.28
CA ARG A 66 3.78 3.53 -11.66
C ARG A 66 4.13 2.21 -12.32
N SER A 67 5.32 1.66 -12.05
CA SER A 67 5.70 0.33 -12.53
C SER A 67 4.82 -0.81 -11.99
N ARG A 68 4.05 -0.59 -10.90
CA ARG A 68 3.14 -1.59 -10.34
C ARG A 68 1.69 -1.43 -10.81
N ILE A 69 1.27 -0.21 -11.16
CA ILE A 69 -0.05 0.04 -11.78
C ILE A 69 -0.17 -0.73 -13.10
N ASP A 70 0.90 -0.76 -13.90
CA ASP A 70 0.92 -1.47 -15.18
C ASP A 70 1.01 -3.01 -15.03
N ASP A 71 1.44 -3.51 -13.87
CA ASP A 71 1.64 -4.94 -13.58
C ASP A 71 0.42 -5.61 -12.94
N ALA A 72 -0.60 -4.82 -12.53
CA ALA A 72 -1.86 -5.26 -11.91
C ALA A 72 -1.68 -6.33 -10.79
N GLY A 73 -0.54 -6.29 -10.11
CA GLY A 73 -0.11 -7.31 -9.16
C GLY A 73 -0.17 -6.83 -7.71
N TRP A 74 -0.23 -7.80 -6.79
CA TRP A 74 -0.11 -7.53 -5.35
C TRP A 74 1.34 -7.31 -4.97
N LEU A 75 1.61 -6.23 -4.24
CA LEU A 75 2.87 -6.12 -3.52
C LEU A 75 2.69 -6.84 -2.18
N THR A 76 3.19 -8.07 -2.10
CA THR A 76 3.39 -8.79 -0.83
C THR A 76 4.85 -8.57 -0.43
N GLY A 77 5.08 -8.21 0.82
CA GLY A 77 6.41 -7.99 1.39
C GLY A 77 6.75 -9.04 2.39
#